data_AF-A0A2N2GNN2-F1
#
_entry.id   AF-A0A2N2GNN2-F1
#
_cell.length_a   1.000
_cell.length_b   1.000
_cell.length_c   1.000
_cell.angle_alpha   90.00
_cell.angle_beta   90.00
_cell.angle_gamma   90.00
#
_symmetry.space_group_name_H-M   'P 1'
#
loop_
_entity.id
_entity.type
_entity.pdbx_description
1 polymer ?
#
loop_
_entity_poly.entity_id
_entity_poly.type
_entity_poly.pdbx_seq_one_letter_code
_entity_poly.pdbx_strand_id
1 'polypeptide(L)'
;MKKLNLLPLVLFLSLAFSLSACDEEKKKENNVNNVTFEICDNTLDDDGDGDVDCDDADCSAAANCILNNVNNMNNVNNQQPCTAPPREFWNYDLTVMPPRNVQIASTCYGEGDHVYVYVADDAWADGTVDASMVANIVTAWETATPGNPDAGIFTAVTSVMGLPPDVDSDPHVVVFLSKLGSYNGTAFDGYFRRENQVPGTNSNLTEMVYIDCEHHAPDSDYLLGVLAHEFQHMISYGLDDSEEGWLDEVFSQAAMVLSGYWSDLAAGNSYLASRTGTSPLLVADSRDFSYGAGFLFASWVLDQYEGAFFGDLVSDTDVGITSFNDALTLYGETGFDLYDLILDWAAASLLNDPSIGSESRYAYLTLGDAVIAPNPTAGTLGTHVAVSMPLATYKYYEYDVLANQEIVITYDNPDDVRMLAIFRGEGVVQMLPVAIIGGEAHLTTPEWDGSWTFIVIRAVGTGTVGFTVDTPVTPT
;
A
#
# COMPACT_ATOMS: atom_id res chain seq x y z
N MET A 1 5.86 53.86 -59.16
CA MET A 1 6.60 55.12 -59.35
C MET A 1 7.44 55.38 -58.10
N LYS A 2 8.77 55.49 -58.29
CA LYS A 2 9.83 56.16 -57.47
C LYS A 2 9.85 55.86 -55.94
N LYS A 3 10.85 55.13 -55.40
CA LYS A 3 12.28 55.53 -55.10
C LYS A 3 12.31 56.78 -54.19
N LEU A 4 13.05 56.89 -53.08
CA LEU A 4 14.47 56.55 -52.86
C LEU A 4 14.90 56.91 -51.39
N ASN A 5 15.74 56.07 -50.76
CA ASN A 5 16.90 56.28 -49.84
C ASN A 5 16.82 57.23 -48.61
N LEU A 6 17.50 56.98 -47.47
CA LEU A 6 18.91 56.59 -47.29
C LEU A 6 19.19 56.02 -45.86
N LEU A 7 20.04 54.98 -45.79
CA LEU A 7 20.82 54.42 -44.64
C LEU A 7 21.91 55.43 -44.16
N PRO A 8 22.84 55.16 -43.20
CA PRO A 8 22.99 54.03 -42.24
C PRO A 8 23.45 54.41 -40.80
N LEU A 9 23.49 53.44 -39.87
CA LEU A 9 24.75 53.03 -39.22
C LEU A 9 24.65 51.62 -38.61
N VAL A 10 25.77 50.90 -38.73
CA VAL A 10 26.05 49.47 -38.52
C VAL A 10 26.44 49.19 -37.06
N LEU A 11 26.04 48.05 -36.48
CA LEU A 11 26.99 47.07 -35.91
C LEU A 11 26.37 45.69 -35.66
N PHE A 12 27.10 44.69 -36.14
CA PHE A 12 26.90 43.25 -36.10
C PHE A 12 27.08 42.65 -34.70
N LEU A 13 26.33 41.58 -34.37
CA LEU A 13 26.95 40.25 -34.18
C LEU A 13 25.91 39.11 -34.32
N SER A 14 26.17 38.29 -35.32
CA SER A 14 25.60 37.02 -35.79
C SER A 14 25.97 35.83 -34.89
N LEU A 15 25.47 34.59 -34.97
CA LEU A 15 24.43 33.82 -35.70
C LEU A 15 24.39 32.47 -34.92
N ALA A 16 23.24 31.91 -34.56
CA ALA A 16 22.40 30.94 -35.29
C ALA A 16 22.81 29.45 -35.21
N PHE A 17 21.84 28.67 -34.72
CA PHE A 17 21.55 27.26 -35.00
C PHE A 17 21.37 26.98 -36.50
N SER A 18 21.79 25.78 -36.97
CA SER A 18 20.89 24.68 -37.42
C SER A 18 21.53 23.74 -38.47
N LEU A 19 21.43 22.43 -38.20
CA LEU A 19 21.23 21.26 -39.09
C LEU A 19 22.07 21.06 -40.37
N SER A 20 22.69 19.86 -40.48
CA SER A 20 22.49 18.94 -41.62
C SER A 20 23.16 17.58 -41.38
N ALA A 21 22.45 16.49 -41.70
CA ALA A 21 23.02 15.16 -41.88
C ALA A 21 23.70 15.04 -43.26
N CYS A 22 24.80 14.28 -43.34
CA CYS A 22 25.31 13.65 -44.56
C CYS A 22 26.14 12.41 -44.18
N ASP A 23 25.82 11.30 -44.84
CA ASP A 23 26.56 10.05 -44.88
C ASP A 23 27.64 10.15 -45.98
N GLU A 24 28.86 9.66 -45.75
CA GLU A 24 29.75 9.11 -46.78
C GLU A 24 30.94 8.36 -46.15
N GLU A 25 31.08 7.08 -46.50
CA GLU A 25 32.22 6.21 -46.20
C GLU A 25 33.56 6.79 -46.70
N LYS A 26 34.56 6.91 -45.80
CA LYS A 26 35.98 6.67 -46.14
C LYS A 26 36.73 6.01 -44.98
N LYS A 27 37.14 4.77 -45.22
CA LYS A 27 38.28 4.12 -44.54
C LYS A 27 39.52 5.01 -44.59
N LYS A 28 40.25 5.08 -43.47
CA LYS A 28 41.71 5.22 -43.25
C LYS A 28 41.89 5.66 -41.79
N GLU A 29 42.84 5.21 -41.00
CA GLU A 29 44.00 4.32 -41.09
C GLU A 29 44.39 4.10 -39.61
N ASN A 30 44.78 2.88 -39.21
CA ASN A 30 45.24 2.60 -37.86
C ASN A 30 46.36 3.57 -37.44
N ASN A 31 46.12 4.42 -36.44
CA ASN A 31 47.20 5.13 -35.76
C ASN A 31 47.66 4.31 -34.55
N VAL A 32 48.45 3.30 -34.85
CA VAL A 32 49.27 2.59 -33.87
C VAL A 32 50.32 3.59 -33.37
N ASN A 33 50.17 4.00 -32.10
CA ASN A 33 51.08 4.78 -31.27
C ASN A 33 50.93 6.32 -31.30
N ASN A 34 50.17 6.87 -30.36
CA ASN A 34 50.58 8.09 -29.65
C ASN A 34 50.00 8.24 -28.22
N VAL A 35 50.62 7.52 -27.27
CA VAL A 35 50.96 7.88 -25.87
C VAL A 35 49.82 8.32 -24.92
N THR A 36 49.30 7.42 -24.07
CA THR A 36 49.88 6.71 -22.89
C THR A 36 49.65 7.41 -21.54
N PHE A 37 48.41 7.71 -21.18
CA PHE A 37 48.10 7.93 -19.78
C PHE A 37 46.62 7.70 -19.50
N GLU A 38 46.28 6.45 -19.23
CA GLU A 38 45.00 6.08 -18.64
C GLU A 38 45.15 6.02 -17.11
N ILE A 39 44.29 6.72 -16.36
CA ILE A 39 44.21 6.56 -14.91
C ILE A 39 43.20 5.45 -14.65
N CYS A 40 43.72 4.25 -14.42
CA CYS A 40 42.93 3.02 -14.37
C CYS A 40 41.95 2.88 -13.18
N ASP A 41 41.72 3.93 -12.40
CA ASP A 41 40.88 3.94 -11.19
C ASP A 41 40.07 5.23 -10.97
N ASN A 42 39.78 5.98 -12.04
CA ASN A 42 39.09 7.27 -11.95
C ASN A 42 37.73 7.33 -12.68
N THR A 43 37.26 6.25 -13.31
CA THR A 43 35.99 6.15 -14.06
C THR A 43 35.86 7.04 -15.28
N LEU A 44 36.98 7.53 -15.81
CA LEU A 44 37.04 8.34 -17.04
C LEU A 44 37.73 7.55 -18.15
N ASP A 45 37.47 7.97 -19.38
CA ASP A 45 38.18 7.55 -20.60
C ASP A 45 39.22 8.65 -20.86
N ASP A 46 40.40 8.53 -20.25
CA ASP A 46 41.41 9.60 -20.23
C ASP A 46 42.15 9.73 -21.57
N ASP A 47 42.21 8.64 -22.35
CA ASP A 47 42.88 8.62 -23.65
C ASP A 47 41.93 8.73 -24.87
N GLY A 48 40.62 8.60 -24.65
CA GLY A 48 39.55 8.86 -25.60
C GLY A 48 39.27 7.73 -26.58
N ASP A 49 39.69 6.50 -26.26
CA ASP A 49 39.50 5.33 -27.12
C ASP A 49 38.15 4.61 -26.91
N GLY A 50 37.40 5.00 -25.87
CA GLY A 50 36.04 4.60 -25.57
C GLY A 50 35.91 3.52 -24.51
N ASP A 51 37.02 3.02 -23.95
CA ASP A 51 37.05 2.11 -22.80
C ASP A 51 37.42 2.91 -21.52
N VAL A 52 37.13 2.35 -20.32
CA VAL A 52 37.40 3.03 -19.03
C VAL A 52 38.05 2.08 -18.02
N ASP A 53 38.94 2.60 -17.18
CA ASP A 53 39.59 1.87 -16.07
C ASP A 53 40.15 0.49 -16.49
N CYS A 54 39.74 -0.61 -15.83
CA CYS A 54 40.26 -1.95 -16.13
C CYS A 54 39.63 -2.62 -17.36
N ASP A 55 38.60 -2.02 -17.96
CA ASP A 55 38.08 -2.45 -19.25
C ASP A 55 38.94 -1.91 -20.40
N ASP A 56 39.80 -0.92 -20.12
CA ASP A 56 40.78 -0.34 -21.05
C ASP A 56 42.03 -1.23 -21.24
N ALA A 57 42.45 -1.40 -22.50
CA ALA A 57 43.60 -2.21 -22.87
C ALA A 57 44.95 -1.65 -22.37
N ASP A 58 45.07 -0.34 -22.23
CA ASP A 58 46.26 0.35 -21.72
C ASP A 58 46.41 0.19 -20.19
N CYS A 59 45.34 -0.17 -19.50
CA CYS A 59 45.33 -0.54 -18.08
C CYS A 59 45.72 -1.99 -17.79
N SER A 60 46.01 -2.79 -18.83
CA SER A 60 46.40 -4.20 -18.70
C SER A 60 47.63 -4.47 -17.83
N ALA A 61 48.50 -3.47 -17.65
CA ALA A 61 49.69 -3.53 -16.80
C ALA A 61 49.60 -2.71 -15.50
N ALA A 62 48.44 -2.11 -15.20
CA ALA A 62 48.22 -1.34 -13.99
C ALA A 62 48.01 -2.27 -12.78
N ALA A 63 48.61 -1.94 -11.64
CA ALA A 63 48.61 -2.85 -10.48
C ALA A 63 47.20 -3.16 -9.95
N ASN A 64 46.27 -2.23 -10.11
CA ASN A 64 44.84 -2.37 -9.77
C ASN A 64 44.07 -3.28 -10.74
N CYS A 65 44.52 -3.43 -11.99
CA CYS A 65 43.88 -4.28 -13.01
C CYS A 65 44.58 -5.65 -13.20
N ILE A 66 45.90 -5.75 -12.96
CA ILE A 66 46.65 -7.02 -12.99
C ILE A 66 46.16 -8.00 -11.92
N LEU A 67 45.61 -7.50 -10.81
CA LEU A 67 45.08 -8.36 -9.76
C LEU A 67 43.77 -9.06 -10.17
N ASN A 68 43.16 -8.70 -11.31
CA ASN A 68 41.82 -9.14 -11.68
C ASN A 68 41.65 -9.43 -13.19
N ASN A 69 42.45 -10.32 -13.81
CA ASN A 69 41.92 -11.05 -14.97
C ASN A 69 42.72 -12.31 -15.37
N VAL A 70 42.15 -13.51 -15.16
CA VAL A 70 41.58 -14.38 -16.22
C VAL A 70 41.23 -15.76 -15.63
N ASN A 71 39.92 -16.09 -15.61
CA ASN A 71 39.26 -17.33 -15.14
C ASN A 71 38.95 -17.47 -13.63
N ASN A 72 38.55 -16.39 -12.94
CA ASN A 72 38.33 -16.46 -11.50
C ASN A 72 36.83 -16.45 -11.10
N MET A 73 36.24 -17.65 -11.05
CA MET A 73 35.30 -17.94 -9.97
C MET A 73 36.09 -17.90 -8.65
N ASN A 74 36.15 -16.72 -8.01
CA ASN A 74 36.53 -16.42 -6.61
C ASN A 74 37.45 -15.18 -6.41
N ASN A 75 36.84 -14.02 -6.16
CA ASN A 75 37.23 -13.04 -5.10
C ASN A 75 38.51 -12.18 -5.35
N VAL A 76 38.55 -10.84 -5.22
CA VAL A 76 38.22 -10.02 -4.02
C VAL A 76 37.99 -8.53 -4.35
N ASN A 77 36.73 -8.12 -4.50
CA ASN A 77 36.23 -6.99 -3.71
C ASN A 77 35.44 -7.60 -2.56
N ASN A 78 36.15 -8.30 -1.67
CA ASN A 78 35.64 -8.67 -0.36
C ASN A 78 35.70 -7.44 0.55
N GLN A 79 35.01 -6.37 0.17
CA GLN A 79 34.24 -5.68 1.17
C GLN A 79 32.89 -6.39 1.19
N GLN A 80 32.67 -7.13 2.27
CA GLN A 80 31.32 -7.49 2.68
C GLN A 80 30.49 -6.19 2.56
N PRO A 81 29.46 -6.14 1.70
CA PRO A 81 28.74 -4.89 1.42
C PRO A 81 28.17 -4.26 2.68
N CYS A 82 27.90 -5.11 3.68
CA CYS A 82 27.51 -4.73 5.02
C CYS A 82 28.61 -5.02 6.05
N THR A 83 28.57 -4.32 7.18
CA THR A 83 29.30 -4.64 8.40
C THR A 83 28.85 -5.97 9.02
N ALA A 84 27.60 -6.37 8.81
CA ALA A 84 27.01 -7.59 9.34
C ALA A 84 27.49 -8.86 8.60
N PRO A 85 28.03 -9.87 9.30
CA PRO A 85 28.61 -11.07 8.67
C PRO A 85 27.55 -11.96 8.02
N PRO A 86 27.95 -12.85 7.08
CA PRO A 86 27.09 -13.93 6.60
C PRO A 86 26.50 -14.74 7.75
N ARG A 87 25.25 -15.16 7.60
CA ARG A 87 24.44 -15.77 8.66
C ARG A 87 23.52 -16.83 8.09
N GLU A 88 23.14 -17.81 8.90
CA GLU A 88 22.02 -18.70 8.58
C GLU A 88 20.79 -18.25 9.36
N PHE A 89 19.66 -18.10 8.66
CA PHE A 89 18.37 -17.78 9.29
C PHE A 89 17.45 -18.98 9.28
N TRP A 90 16.79 -19.23 10.41
CA TRP A 90 15.57 -20.04 10.45
C TRP A 90 14.51 -19.40 9.57
N ASN A 91 13.86 -20.19 8.72
CA ASN A 91 12.82 -19.80 7.78
C ASN A 91 11.74 -20.90 7.75
N TYR A 92 10.56 -20.60 7.21
CA TYR A 92 9.53 -21.57 6.90
C TYR A 92 9.70 -22.14 5.49
N ASP A 93 9.75 -23.47 5.39
CA ASP A 93 9.49 -24.18 4.14
C ASP A 93 7.98 -24.19 3.92
N LEU A 94 7.52 -23.24 3.11
CA LEU A 94 6.11 -23.01 2.79
C LEU A 94 5.63 -23.89 1.61
N THR A 95 6.47 -24.79 1.09
CA THR A 95 6.05 -25.76 0.06
C THR A 95 5.24 -26.93 0.63
N VAL A 96 5.10 -27.00 1.96
CA VAL A 96 4.37 -28.02 2.70
C VAL A 96 3.55 -27.40 3.85
N MET A 97 2.41 -28.01 4.19
CA MET A 97 1.55 -27.58 5.29
C MET A 97 1.28 -28.71 6.31
N PRO A 98 1.42 -28.47 7.64
CA PRO A 98 1.92 -27.22 8.24
C PRO A 98 3.40 -26.97 7.85
N PRO A 99 3.85 -25.70 7.83
CA PRO A 99 5.21 -25.36 7.41
C PRO A 99 6.27 -26.06 8.25
N ARG A 100 7.42 -26.35 7.63
CA ARG A 100 8.60 -26.89 8.34
C ARG A 100 9.59 -25.78 8.62
N ASN A 101 10.37 -25.93 9.69
CA ASN A 101 11.47 -25.02 9.98
C ASN A 101 12.71 -25.50 9.22
N VAL A 102 13.34 -24.59 8.49
CA VAL A 102 14.58 -24.82 7.73
C VAL A 102 15.56 -23.69 8.02
N GLN A 103 16.86 -23.95 7.90
CA GLN A 103 17.87 -22.89 7.92
C GLN A 103 18.33 -22.61 6.50
N ILE A 104 18.43 -21.34 6.15
CA ILE A 104 18.90 -20.88 4.84
C ILE A 104 20.15 -20.04 5.06
N ALA A 105 21.24 -20.40 4.38
CA ALA A 105 22.47 -19.63 4.35
C ALA A 105 22.26 -18.35 3.54
N SER A 106 22.73 -17.23 4.10
CA SER A 106 22.55 -15.92 3.51
C SER A 106 23.74 -15.00 3.77
N THR A 107 23.86 -14.01 2.88
CA THR A 107 24.89 -12.99 2.93
C THR A 107 24.21 -11.62 2.92
N CYS A 108 24.71 -10.69 3.73
CA CYS A 108 24.23 -9.31 3.71
C CYS A 108 24.83 -8.57 2.51
N TYR A 109 23.96 -7.98 1.69
CA TYR A 109 24.34 -7.22 0.50
C TYR A 109 23.92 -5.73 0.55
N GLY A 110 23.10 -5.33 1.52
CA GLY A 110 22.69 -3.94 1.70
C GLY A 110 22.60 -3.56 3.18
N GLU A 111 23.07 -2.36 3.51
CA GLU A 111 23.06 -1.79 4.87
C GLU A 111 22.62 -0.33 4.77
N GLY A 112 21.65 0.04 5.60
CA GLY A 112 21.21 1.42 5.85
C GLY A 112 21.41 1.79 7.31
N ASP A 113 20.82 2.88 7.78
CA ASP A 113 20.87 3.28 9.20
C ASP A 113 19.96 2.39 10.08
N HIS A 114 18.94 1.77 9.49
CA HIS A 114 17.88 0.98 10.14
C HIS A 114 17.59 -0.35 9.42
N VAL A 115 18.38 -0.75 8.42
CA VAL A 115 18.16 -2.01 7.68
C VAL A 115 19.42 -2.79 7.38
N TYR A 116 19.30 -4.11 7.48
CA TYR A 116 20.14 -5.07 6.78
C TYR A 116 19.34 -5.81 5.72
N VAL A 117 19.80 -5.80 4.48
CA VAL A 117 19.23 -6.62 3.40
C VAL A 117 20.09 -7.86 3.23
N TYR A 118 19.59 -8.97 3.76
CA TYR A 118 20.17 -10.30 3.59
C TYR A 118 19.53 -11.00 2.41
N VAL A 119 20.35 -11.67 1.60
CA VAL A 119 19.90 -12.44 0.44
C VAL A 119 20.32 -13.90 0.64
N ALA A 120 19.40 -14.83 0.41
CA ALA A 120 19.72 -16.24 0.38
C ALA A 120 20.81 -16.52 -0.66
N ASP A 121 21.82 -17.31 -0.30
CA ASP A 121 23.01 -17.51 -1.13
C ASP A 121 22.66 -18.13 -2.50
N ASP A 122 21.61 -18.95 -2.58
CA ASP A 122 21.14 -19.56 -3.82
C ASP A 122 20.44 -18.56 -4.75
N ALA A 123 19.61 -17.67 -4.20
CA ALA A 123 18.94 -16.59 -4.95
C ALA A 123 19.95 -15.56 -5.48
N TRP A 124 21.06 -15.33 -4.78
CA TRP A 124 22.16 -14.51 -5.28
C TRP A 124 22.95 -15.25 -6.37
N ALA A 125 23.31 -16.51 -6.13
CA ALA A 125 24.17 -17.28 -7.03
C ALA A 125 23.57 -17.53 -8.41
N ASP A 126 22.24 -17.63 -8.51
CA ASP A 126 21.54 -17.83 -9.78
C ASP A 126 21.02 -16.54 -10.43
N GLY A 127 21.27 -15.37 -9.81
CA GLY A 127 20.89 -14.06 -10.32
C GLY A 127 19.40 -13.74 -10.18
N THR A 128 18.65 -14.46 -9.34
CA THR A 128 17.27 -14.08 -8.97
C THR A 128 17.24 -12.72 -8.27
N VAL A 129 18.25 -12.44 -7.45
CA VAL A 129 18.48 -11.15 -6.79
C VAL A 129 19.85 -10.63 -7.17
N ASP A 130 19.93 -9.34 -7.50
CA ASP A 130 21.18 -8.66 -7.82
C ASP A 130 21.42 -7.42 -6.93
N ALA A 131 22.61 -6.82 -7.06
CA ALA A 131 23.02 -5.66 -6.27
C ALA A 131 22.13 -4.43 -6.48
N SER A 132 21.55 -4.26 -7.68
CA SER A 132 20.70 -3.11 -7.98
C SER A 132 19.36 -3.19 -7.26
N MET A 133 18.76 -4.40 -7.21
CA MET A 133 17.54 -4.65 -6.45
C MET A 133 17.76 -4.38 -4.96
N VAL A 134 18.88 -4.86 -4.41
CA VAL A 134 19.23 -4.62 -3.00
C VAL A 134 19.40 -3.12 -2.71
N ALA A 135 20.07 -2.37 -3.58
CA ALA A 135 20.22 -0.92 -3.43
C ALA A 135 18.87 -0.18 -3.49
N ASN A 136 17.95 -0.63 -4.35
CA ASN A 136 16.59 -0.09 -4.43
C ASN A 136 15.81 -0.34 -3.13
N ILE A 137 15.92 -1.53 -2.54
CA ILE A 137 15.27 -1.87 -1.27
C ILE A 137 15.81 -1.00 -0.13
N VAL A 138 17.14 -0.83 -0.02
CA VAL A 138 17.73 0.08 0.99
C VAL A 138 17.23 1.51 0.79
N THR A 139 17.16 1.98 -0.46
CA THR A 139 16.64 3.32 -0.79
C THR A 139 15.17 3.46 -0.39
N ALA A 140 14.35 2.47 -0.70
CA ALA A 140 12.92 2.45 -0.34
C ALA A 140 12.71 2.42 1.18
N TRP A 141 13.56 1.69 1.90
CA TRP A 141 13.48 1.57 3.36
C TRP A 141 13.90 2.86 4.09
N GLU A 142 15.02 3.45 3.68
CA GLU A 142 15.64 4.58 4.40
C GLU A 142 15.20 5.95 3.87
N THR A 143 15.17 6.10 2.55
CA THR A 143 15.29 7.43 1.93
C THR A 143 13.97 7.95 1.41
N ALA A 144 13.24 7.18 0.61
CA ALA A 144 12.06 7.67 -0.08
C ALA A 144 11.08 6.56 -0.43
N THR A 145 9.79 6.90 -0.40
CA THR A 145 8.70 6.06 -0.89
C THR A 145 7.83 6.86 -1.88
N PRO A 146 6.96 6.21 -2.68
CA PRO A 146 5.99 6.93 -3.48
C PRO A 146 5.07 7.86 -2.66
N GLY A 147 4.78 7.50 -1.41
CA GLY A 147 3.97 8.30 -0.49
C GLY A 147 4.71 9.51 0.08
N ASN A 148 6.04 9.43 0.19
CA ASN A 148 6.86 10.51 0.72
C ASN A 148 8.29 10.49 0.12
N PRO A 149 8.67 11.49 -0.71
CA PRO A 149 10.01 11.54 -1.31
C PRO A 149 11.14 11.85 -0.32
N ASP A 150 10.80 12.27 0.90
CA ASP A 150 11.76 12.65 1.95
C ASP A 150 11.79 11.61 3.11
N ALA A 151 11.07 10.50 2.98
CA ALA A 151 11.04 9.44 4.00
C ALA A 151 10.87 8.05 3.36
N GLY A 152 11.76 7.12 3.72
CA GLY A 152 11.59 5.70 3.40
C GLY A 152 10.53 5.01 4.26
N ILE A 153 10.27 3.73 3.96
CA ILE A 153 9.27 2.88 4.65
C ILE A 153 9.45 2.96 6.17
N PHE A 154 10.68 2.88 6.67
CA PHE A 154 10.95 2.91 8.10
C PHE A 154 10.38 4.17 8.75
N THR A 155 10.71 5.34 8.21
CA THR A 155 10.26 6.63 8.77
C THR A 155 8.76 6.85 8.51
N ALA A 156 8.26 6.48 7.33
CA ALA A 156 6.86 6.65 6.97
C ALA A 156 5.93 5.88 7.92
N VAL A 157 6.27 4.64 8.27
CA VAL A 157 5.47 3.81 9.16
C VAL A 157 5.71 4.19 10.63
N THR A 158 6.98 4.29 11.08
CA THR A 158 7.28 4.50 12.51
C THR A 158 6.89 5.89 13.03
N SER A 159 6.85 6.90 12.16
CA SER A 159 6.40 8.24 12.54
C SER A 159 4.91 8.31 12.90
N VAL A 160 4.13 7.30 12.50
CA VAL A 160 2.69 7.18 12.75
C VAL A 160 2.40 6.11 13.79
N MET A 161 2.97 4.91 13.61
CA MET A 161 2.55 3.70 14.34
C MET A 161 3.48 3.31 15.49
N GLY A 162 4.59 4.02 15.69
CA GLY A 162 5.57 3.72 16.73
C GLY A 162 6.76 2.89 16.22
N LEU A 163 7.69 2.60 17.13
CA LEU A 163 8.93 1.90 16.79
C LEU A 163 8.75 0.37 16.88
N PRO A 164 9.51 -0.40 16.09
CA PRO A 164 9.56 -1.84 16.26
C PRO A 164 10.14 -2.23 17.64
N PRO A 165 9.91 -3.47 18.10
CA PRO A 165 10.67 -4.06 19.21
C PRO A 165 12.18 -4.08 18.89
N ASP A 166 12.99 -4.31 19.94
CA ASP A 166 14.45 -4.40 19.82
C ASP A 166 14.94 -5.57 20.72
N VAL A 167 14.95 -6.78 20.15
CA VAL A 167 15.28 -8.01 20.89
C VAL A 167 16.78 -8.22 21.05
N ASP A 168 17.59 -7.72 20.11
CA ASP A 168 19.03 -7.99 20.03
C ASP A 168 19.93 -6.77 20.28
N SER A 169 19.34 -5.59 20.54
CA SER A 169 20.03 -4.31 20.74
C SER A 169 20.77 -3.81 19.50
N ASP A 170 20.39 -4.29 18.31
CA ASP A 170 20.81 -3.81 17.02
C ASP A 170 19.70 -2.91 16.42
N PRO A 171 19.98 -1.66 16.02
CA PRO A 171 18.94 -0.79 15.48
C PRO A 171 18.43 -1.20 14.09
N HIS A 172 19.03 -2.20 13.44
CA HIS A 172 18.67 -2.60 12.09
C HIS A 172 17.59 -3.69 12.09
N VAL A 173 16.56 -3.49 11.26
CA VAL A 173 15.64 -4.56 10.87
C VAL A 173 16.26 -5.36 9.73
N VAL A 174 16.22 -6.70 9.82
CA VAL A 174 16.66 -7.58 8.74
C VAL A 174 15.52 -7.78 7.74
N VAL A 175 15.73 -7.33 6.51
CA VAL A 175 14.94 -7.74 5.34
C VAL A 175 15.62 -8.95 4.71
N PHE A 176 14.98 -10.12 4.82
CA PHE A 176 15.54 -11.36 4.29
C PHE A 176 14.85 -11.80 3.00
N LEU A 177 15.58 -11.71 1.89
CA LEU A 177 15.14 -12.11 0.56
C LEU A 177 15.42 -13.59 0.33
N SER A 178 14.38 -14.37 0.09
CA SER A 178 14.49 -15.81 -0.18
C SER A 178 13.34 -16.31 -1.05
N LYS A 179 13.51 -17.46 -1.69
CA LYS A 179 12.44 -18.11 -2.45
C LYS A 179 11.48 -18.79 -1.49
N LEU A 180 10.32 -18.17 -1.25
CA LEU A 180 9.34 -18.67 -0.29
C LEU A 180 8.55 -19.86 -0.84
N GLY A 181 8.47 -19.98 -2.16
CA GLY A 181 7.80 -21.07 -2.85
C GLY A 181 6.28 -20.91 -2.86
N SER A 182 5.61 -22.01 -3.20
CA SER A 182 4.16 -22.07 -3.37
C SER A 182 3.59 -23.35 -2.74
N TYR A 183 2.36 -23.29 -2.24
CA TYR A 183 1.60 -24.44 -1.78
C TYR A 183 0.20 -24.48 -2.41
N ASN A 184 -0.19 -25.63 -2.95
CA ASN A 184 -1.49 -25.83 -3.63
C ASN A 184 -1.84 -24.77 -4.70
N GLY A 185 -0.82 -24.20 -5.36
CA GLY A 185 -0.99 -23.19 -6.40
C GLY A 185 -1.09 -21.75 -5.88
N THR A 186 -0.88 -21.52 -4.59
CA THR A 186 -0.77 -20.20 -3.97
C THR A 186 0.68 -19.91 -3.63
N ALA A 187 1.21 -18.80 -4.15
CA ALA A 187 2.52 -18.27 -3.79
C ALA A 187 2.44 -17.48 -2.48
N PHE A 188 3.57 -17.35 -1.78
CA PHE A 188 3.71 -16.51 -0.60
C PHE A 188 4.61 -15.33 -0.93
N ASP A 189 4.19 -14.12 -0.57
CA ASP A 189 4.88 -12.88 -0.94
C ASP A 189 5.80 -12.34 0.16
N GLY A 190 5.40 -12.55 1.42
CA GLY A 190 6.19 -12.16 2.58
C GLY A 190 5.54 -12.66 3.87
N TYR A 191 6.26 -12.53 4.99
CA TYR A 191 5.69 -12.71 6.32
C TYR A 191 6.61 -12.11 7.42
N PHE A 192 6.00 -11.69 8.51
CA PHE A 192 6.64 -11.49 9.81
C PHE A 192 6.52 -12.74 10.69
N ARG A 193 7.57 -13.01 11.48
CA ARG A 193 7.65 -14.20 12.34
C ARG A 193 7.86 -13.86 13.80
N ARG A 194 6.79 -13.96 14.59
CA ARG A 194 6.78 -13.70 16.05
C ARG A 194 7.83 -14.51 16.82
N GLU A 195 8.15 -15.74 16.41
CA GLU A 195 9.15 -16.55 17.13
C GLU A 195 10.56 -15.94 17.13
N ASN A 196 10.88 -15.05 16.18
CA ASN A 196 12.17 -14.38 16.13
C ASN A 196 12.37 -13.34 17.23
N GLN A 197 11.30 -12.97 17.92
CA GLN A 197 11.29 -11.92 18.94
C GLN A 197 11.51 -12.45 20.36
N VAL A 198 11.62 -13.77 20.51
CA VAL A 198 11.83 -14.43 21.81
C VAL A 198 12.80 -15.61 21.70
N PRO A 199 13.57 -15.94 22.77
CA PRO A 199 14.48 -17.08 22.73
C PRO A 199 13.76 -18.40 22.47
N GLY A 200 14.23 -19.17 21.49
CA GLY A 200 13.60 -20.43 21.12
C GLY A 200 14.42 -21.29 20.16
N THR A 201 13.99 -22.54 19.95
CA THR A 201 14.72 -23.53 19.13
C THR A 201 14.91 -23.11 17.68
N ASN A 202 13.91 -22.45 17.09
CA ASN A 202 13.90 -22.01 15.69
C ASN A 202 13.74 -20.49 15.58
N SER A 203 14.27 -19.77 16.57
CA SER A 203 14.25 -18.31 16.62
C SER A 203 15.55 -17.75 16.07
N ASN A 204 15.45 -16.67 15.31
CA ASN A 204 16.62 -15.90 14.91
C ASN A 204 17.00 -14.82 15.94
N LEU A 205 16.20 -14.56 16.98
CA LEU A 205 16.50 -13.51 17.98
C LEU A 205 16.96 -12.21 17.32
N THR A 206 16.14 -11.69 16.41
CA THR A 206 16.38 -10.44 15.66
C THR A 206 15.07 -9.96 15.04
N GLU A 207 14.94 -8.66 14.85
CA GLU A 207 13.86 -8.00 14.12
C GLU A 207 14.00 -8.33 12.64
N MET A 208 13.09 -9.13 12.09
CA MET A 208 13.18 -9.51 10.68
C MET A 208 11.85 -9.76 9.99
N VAL A 209 11.84 -9.42 8.71
CA VAL A 209 10.77 -9.65 7.74
C VAL A 209 11.31 -10.48 6.58
N TYR A 210 10.52 -11.46 6.15
CA TYR A 210 10.86 -12.35 5.05
C TYR A 210 10.09 -11.88 3.82
N ILE A 211 10.79 -11.73 2.70
CA ILE A 211 10.21 -11.27 1.44
C ILE A 211 10.58 -12.27 0.34
N ASP A 212 9.59 -12.62 -0.48
CA ASP A 212 9.80 -13.49 -1.63
C ASP A 212 10.66 -12.82 -2.69
N CYS A 213 11.43 -13.62 -3.43
CA CYS A 213 12.12 -13.16 -4.63
C CYS A 213 11.88 -14.05 -5.84
N GLU A 214 11.05 -15.10 -5.72
CA GLU A 214 10.82 -16.08 -6.79
C GLU A 214 9.72 -15.64 -7.76
N HIS A 215 8.63 -15.08 -7.25
CA HIS A 215 7.41 -14.82 -8.03
C HIS A 215 7.32 -13.36 -8.52
N HIS A 216 7.91 -12.44 -7.76
CA HIS A 216 7.97 -11.01 -8.06
C HIS A 216 9.38 -10.48 -7.80
N ALA A 217 9.77 -9.41 -8.50
CA ALA A 217 11.02 -8.73 -8.19
C ALA A 217 10.94 -8.13 -6.77
N PRO A 218 11.92 -8.40 -5.89
CA PRO A 218 11.85 -8.01 -4.48
C PRO A 218 11.88 -6.49 -4.26
N ASP A 219 12.31 -5.73 -5.26
CA ASP A 219 12.32 -4.26 -5.28
C ASP A 219 11.14 -3.65 -6.07
N SER A 220 10.15 -4.46 -6.47
CA SER A 220 8.94 -3.96 -7.12
C SER A 220 8.03 -3.23 -6.12
N ASP A 221 7.24 -2.26 -6.60
CA ASP A 221 6.24 -1.55 -5.78
C ASP A 221 5.30 -2.51 -5.03
N TYR A 222 5.01 -3.67 -5.62
CA TYR A 222 4.22 -4.72 -4.97
C TYR A 222 4.91 -5.26 -3.71
N LEU A 223 6.14 -5.76 -3.84
CA LEU A 223 6.86 -6.36 -2.71
C LEU A 223 7.41 -5.33 -1.73
N LEU A 224 7.65 -4.08 -2.15
CA LEU A 224 7.93 -2.97 -1.24
C LEU A 224 6.68 -2.58 -0.42
N GLY A 225 5.48 -2.70 -1.00
CA GLY A 225 4.22 -2.63 -0.26
C GLY A 225 4.09 -3.77 0.76
N VAL A 226 4.36 -5.01 0.36
CA VAL A 226 4.38 -6.17 1.28
C VAL A 226 5.43 -5.98 2.38
N LEU A 227 6.60 -5.41 2.08
CA LEU A 227 7.60 -5.08 3.08
C LEU A 227 7.08 -4.10 4.14
N ALA A 228 6.39 -3.03 3.73
CA ALA A 228 5.75 -2.10 4.66
C ALA A 228 4.65 -2.79 5.49
N HIS A 229 3.86 -3.67 4.87
CA HIS A 229 2.82 -4.46 5.51
C HIS A 229 3.39 -5.37 6.62
N GLU A 230 4.39 -6.19 6.30
CA GLU A 230 5.00 -7.12 7.28
C GLU A 230 5.81 -6.40 8.36
N PHE A 231 6.39 -5.23 8.02
CA PHE A 231 7.04 -4.39 9.03
C PHE A 231 6.04 -3.85 10.05
N GLN A 232 4.81 -3.53 9.63
CA GLN A 232 3.78 -3.11 10.56
C GLN A 232 3.42 -4.23 11.53
N HIS A 233 3.25 -5.47 11.08
CA HIS A 233 2.99 -6.60 12.00
C HIS A 233 4.07 -6.74 13.08
N MET A 234 5.32 -6.43 12.75
CA MET A 234 6.42 -6.41 13.73
C MET A 234 6.25 -5.30 14.77
N ILE A 235 5.90 -4.08 14.34
CA ILE A 235 5.60 -2.95 15.23
C ILE A 235 4.42 -3.30 16.14
N SER A 236 3.32 -3.76 15.54
CA SER A 236 2.11 -4.19 16.24
C SER A 236 2.45 -5.18 17.34
N TYR A 237 3.17 -6.25 17.02
CA TYR A 237 3.62 -7.25 18.00
C TYR A 237 4.43 -6.68 19.16
N GLY A 238 5.27 -5.66 18.91
CA GLY A 238 6.07 -5.02 19.95
C GLY A 238 5.26 -4.13 20.90
N LEU A 239 4.12 -3.61 20.43
CA LEU A 239 3.26 -2.68 21.18
C LEU A 239 2.09 -3.41 21.84
N ASP A 240 1.35 -4.21 21.07
CA ASP A 240 0.29 -5.12 21.53
C ASP A 240 0.29 -6.43 20.73
N ASP A 241 0.64 -7.54 21.38
CA ASP A 241 0.65 -8.86 20.74
C ASP A 241 -0.72 -9.57 20.75
N SER A 242 -1.75 -8.92 21.29
CA SER A 242 -3.07 -9.50 21.58
C SER A 242 -4.21 -9.06 20.66
N GLU A 243 -3.98 -8.05 19.81
CA GLU A 243 -4.97 -7.50 18.87
C GLU A 243 -5.65 -8.56 17.99
N GLU A 244 -6.93 -8.33 17.67
CA GLU A 244 -7.71 -9.13 16.75
C GLU A 244 -7.13 -9.04 15.33
N GLY A 245 -6.98 -10.20 14.69
CA GLY A 245 -6.31 -10.28 13.38
C GLY A 245 -6.91 -9.37 12.30
N TRP A 246 -8.21 -9.09 12.28
CA TRP A 246 -8.76 -8.17 11.27
C TRP A 246 -8.25 -6.74 11.43
N LEU A 247 -8.03 -6.29 12.67
CA LEU A 247 -7.59 -4.92 12.97
C LEU A 247 -6.07 -4.81 12.76
N ASP A 248 -5.32 -5.84 13.17
CA ASP A 248 -3.89 -5.96 12.84
C ASP A 248 -3.66 -5.87 11.32
N GLU A 249 -4.47 -6.55 10.51
CA GLU A 249 -4.42 -6.45 9.05
C GLU A 249 -4.80 -5.06 8.53
N VAL A 250 -5.76 -4.36 9.15
CA VAL A 250 -6.08 -2.96 8.80
C VAL A 250 -4.88 -2.05 9.06
N PHE A 251 -4.12 -2.27 10.13
CA PHE A 251 -2.90 -1.52 10.41
C PHE A 251 -1.83 -1.78 9.35
N SER A 252 -1.58 -3.04 8.99
CA SER A 252 -0.63 -3.39 7.94
C SER A 252 -1.02 -2.81 6.58
N GLN A 253 -2.32 -2.75 6.29
CA GLN A 253 -2.83 -2.07 5.09
C GLN A 253 -2.62 -0.55 5.15
N ALA A 254 -2.77 0.08 6.32
CA ALA A 254 -2.43 1.50 6.51
C ALA A 254 -0.93 1.77 6.28
N ALA A 255 -0.03 0.85 6.64
CA ALA A 255 1.41 0.99 6.39
C ALA A 255 1.75 1.02 4.88
N MET A 256 1.04 0.23 4.08
CA MET A 256 1.14 0.28 2.61
C MET A 256 0.69 1.64 2.06
N VAL A 257 -0.43 2.18 2.57
CA VAL A 257 -0.96 3.50 2.17
C VAL A 257 0.01 4.62 2.53
N LEU A 258 0.54 4.64 3.77
CA LEU A 258 1.52 5.62 4.24
C LEU A 258 2.79 5.64 3.38
N SER A 259 3.21 4.46 2.93
CA SER A 259 4.36 4.29 2.04
C SER A 259 4.00 4.57 0.56
N GLY A 260 2.73 4.77 0.22
CA GLY A 260 2.28 5.04 -1.15
C GLY A 260 2.30 3.82 -2.09
N TYR A 261 2.38 2.61 -1.56
CA TYR A 261 2.32 1.37 -2.35
C TYR A 261 0.88 0.85 -2.41
N TRP A 262 0.16 1.17 -3.49
CA TRP A 262 -1.28 0.91 -3.61
C TRP A 262 -1.66 -0.35 -4.39
N SER A 263 -0.86 -1.41 -4.27
CA SER A 263 -1.10 -2.67 -4.99
C SER A 263 -2.47 -3.28 -4.70
N ASP A 264 -2.99 -3.11 -3.48
CA ASP A 264 -4.29 -3.66 -3.06
C ASP A 264 -5.51 -2.83 -3.50
N LEU A 265 -5.31 -1.67 -4.13
CA LEU A 265 -6.39 -0.85 -4.67
C LEU A 265 -7.24 -1.62 -5.69
N ALA A 266 -6.63 -2.46 -6.54
CA ALA A 266 -7.36 -3.28 -7.49
C ALA A 266 -8.29 -4.30 -6.80
N ALA A 267 -7.83 -4.88 -5.69
CA ALA A 267 -8.65 -5.76 -4.85
C ALA A 267 -9.76 -4.97 -4.14
N GLY A 268 -9.48 -3.74 -3.69
CA GLY A 268 -10.47 -2.83 -3.10
C GLY A 268 -11.59 -2.46 -4.07
N ASN A 269 -11.25 -2.08 -5.30
CA ASN A 269 -12.23 -1.81 -6.35
C ASN A 269 -13.07 -3.07 -6.68
N SER A 270 -12.44 -4.26 -6.66
CA SER A 270 -13.15 -5.53 -6.83
C SER A 270 -14.10 -5.84 -5.67
N TYR A 271 -13.72 -5.46 -4.45
CA TYR A 271 -14.54 -5.56 -3.25
C TYR A 271 -15.78 -4.67 -3.34
N LEU A 272 -15.61 -3.38 -3.67
CA LEU A 272 -16.73 -2.45 -3.84
C LEU A 272 -17.70 -2.92 -4.93
N ALA A 273 -17.18 -3.44 -6.04
CA ALA A 273 -17.99 -3.88 -7.16
C ALA A 273 -18.91 -5.08 -6.83
N SER A 274 -18.55 -5.95 -5.88
CA SER A 274 -19.23 -7.25 -5.76
C SER A 274 -19.30 -7.91 -4.38
N ARG A 275 -18.64 -7.36 -3.34
CA ARG A 275 -18.42 -8.06 -2.06
C ARG A 275 -18.88 -7.34 -0.79
N THR A 276 -19.28 -6.06 -0.85
CA THR A 276 -19.67 -5.26 0.33
C THR A 276 -20.69 -5.92 1.26
N GLY A 277 -21.61 -6.72 0.71
CA GLY A 277 -22.64 -7.44 1.46
C GLY A 277 -22.37 -8.93 1.72
N THR A 278 -21.18 -9.43 1.41
CA THR A 278 -20.84 -10.86 1.53
C THR A 278 -19.48 -11.09 2.19
N SER A 279 -18.56 -10.13 2.14
CA SER A 279 -17.25 -10.20 2.79
C SER A 279 -17.17 -9.11 3.87
N PRO A 280 -17.23 -9.47 5.16
CA PRO A 280 -17.10 -8.50 6.25
C PRO A 280 -15.67 -7.98 6.36
N LEU A 281 -15.53 -6.76 6.87
CA LEU A 281 -14.24 -6.23 7.30
C LEU A 281 -13.80 -6.91 8.61
N LEU A 282 -14.74 -7.02 9.56
CA LEU A 282 -14.51 -7.62 10.88
C LEU A 282 -14.67 -9.15 10.76
N VAL A 283 -13.56 -9.88 10.81
CA VAL A 283 -13.51 -11.35 10.71
C VAL A 283 -12.89 -11.95 11.96
N ALA A 284 -13.41 -13.12 12.37
CA ALA A 284 -12.85 -13.87 13.51
C ALA A 284 -11.52 -14.57 13.15
N ASP A 285 -11.29 -14.82 11.86
CA ASP A 285 -10.09 -15.46 11.33
C ASP A 285 -9.54 -14.57 10.23
N SER A 286 -8.32 -14.05 10.39
CA SER A 286 -7.70 -13.14 9.41
C SER A 286 -7.51 -13.79 8.04
N ARG A 287 -7.55 -15.13 7.94
CA ARG A 287 -7.52 -15.81 6.64
C ARG A 287 -8.75 -15.52 5.77
N ASP A 288 -9.84 -15.10 6.38
CA ASP A 288 -11.05 -14.67 5.69
C ASP A 288 -11.07 -13.14 5.45
N PHE A 289 -10.03 -12.41 5.87
CA PHE A 289 -9.94 -10.97 5.71
C PHE A 289 -9.84 -10.57 4.25
N SER A 290 -10.52 -9.48 3.89
CA SER A 290 -10.44 -8.91 2.56
C SER A 290 -9.41 -7.79 2.57
N TYR A 291 -8.16 -8.09 2.19
CA TYR A 291 -7.07 -7.10 2.09
C TYR A 291 -7.49 -5.82 1.34
N GLY A 292 -8.17 -5.95 0.20
CA GLY A 292 -8.67 -4.78 -0.53
C GLY A 292 -9.74 -3.95 0.20
N ALA A 293 -10.54 -4.57 1.08
CA ALA A 293 -11.49 -3.84 1.92
C ALA A 293 -10.75 -3.12 3.06
N GLY A 294 -9.79 -3.81 3.67
CA GLY A 294 -8.86 -3.25 4.66
C GLY A 294 -8.08 -2.07 4.10
N PHE A 295 -7.51 -2.19 2.91
CA PHE A 295 -6.79 -1.14 2.20
C PHE A 295 -7.61 0.13 2.01
N LEU A 296 -8.84 -0.03 1.50
CA LEU A 296 -9.76 1.10 1.30
C LEU A 296 -10.17 1.72 2.65
N PHE A 297 -10.50 0.90 3.65
CA PHE A 297 -10.88 1.40 4.96
C PHE A 297 -9.72 2.16 5.63
N ALA A 298 -8.54 1.55 5.67
CA ALA A 298 -7.30 2.14 6.19
C ALA A 298 -6.95 3.47 5.49
N SER A 299 -6.99 3.50 4.15
CA SER A 299 -6.71 4.71 3.39
C SER A 299 -7.70 5.82 3.71
N TRP A 300 -8.99 5.50 3.84
CA TRP A 300 -10.00 6.51 4.16
C TRP A 300 -9.84 7.02 5.59
N VAL A 301 -9.59 6.14 6.57
CA VAL A 301 -9.35 6.55 7.97
C VAL A 301 -8.11 7.45 8.07
N LEU A 302 -7.03 7.17 7.32
CA LEU A 302 -5.84 8.03 7.25
C LEU A 302 -6.14 9.43 6.67
N ASP A 303 -7.14 9.54 5.79
CA ASP A 303 -7.59 10.83 5.26
C ASP A 303 -8.46 11.59 6.27
N GLN A 304 -9.17 10.88 7.16
CA GLN A 304 -10.13 11.47 8.11
C GLN A 304 -9.49 11.89 9.44
N TYR A 305 -8.46 11.18 9.87
CA TYR A 305 -7.82 11.40 11.15
C TYR A 305 -6.33 11.68 10.94
N GLU A 306 -5.77 12.54 11.78
CA GLU A 306 -4.32 12.74 11.82
C GLU A 306 -3.61 11.44 12.19
N GLY A 307 -2.35 11.28 11.77
CA GLY A 307 -1.59 10.04 12.00
C GLY A 307 -1.54 9.59 13.47
N ALA A 308 -1.62 10.53 14.42
CA ALA A 308 -1.67 10.20 15.84
C ALA A 308 -2.85 9.25 16.19
N PHE A 309 -3.97 9.31 15.47
CA PHE A 309 -5.09 8.37 15.66
C PHE A 309 -4.65 6.92 15.47
N PHE A 310 -3.90 6.63 14.40
CA PHE A 310 -3.37 5.28 14.17
C PHE A 310 -2.31 4.91 15.21
N GLY A 311 -1.48 5.85 15.65
CA GLY A 311 -0.50 5.59 16.70
C GLY A 311 -1.15 5.21 18.04
N ASP A 312 -2.17 5.95 18.46
CA ASP A 312 -2.93 5.64 19.67
C ASP A 312 -3.71 4.33 19.52
N LEU A 313 -4.29 4.06 18.34
CA LEU A 313 -5.02 2.83 18.09
C LEU A 313 -4.13 1.58 18.06
N VAL A 314 -2.97 1.63 17.42
CA VAL A 314 -2.01 0.51 17.36
C VAL A 314 -1.38 0.21 18.72
N SER A 315 -1.30 1.21 19.61
CA SER A 315 -0.72 1.05 20.95
C SER A 315 -1.75 0.81 22.05
N ASP A 316 -3.04 0.77 21.71
CA ASP A 316 -4.09 0.36 22.63
C ASP A 316 -3.98 -1.14 22.91
N THR A 317 -4.13 -1.53 24.17
CA THR A 317 -4.05 -2.93 24.61
C THR A 317 -5.41 -3.58 24.82
N ASP A 318 -6.49 -2.80 24.68
CA ASP A 318 -7.81 -3.37 24.40
C ASP A 318 -7.85 -3.86 22.94
N VAL A 319 -8.83 -4.70 22.58
CA VAL A 319 -8.81 -5.40 21.27
C VAL A 319 -10.06 -5.16 20.43
N GLY A 320 -9.85 -5.19 19.12
CA GLY A 320 -10.83 -5.18 18.06
C GLY A 320 -11.72 -3.94 18.09
N ILE A 321 -13.03 -4.18 18.23
CA ILE A 321 -14.01 -3.09 18.26
C ILE A 321 -13.79 -2.16 19.47
N THR A 322 -13.24 -2.69 20.57
CA THR A 322 -13.07 -1.93 21.81
C THR A 322 -11.98 -0.87 21.65
N SER A 323 -10.76 -1.26 21.26
CA SER A 323 -9.64 -0.34 20.98
C SER A 323 -10.02 0.70 19.93
N PHE A 324 -10.71 0.28 18.86
CA PHE A 324 -11.16 1.22 17.83
C PHE A 324 -12.13 2.28 18.38
N ASN A 325 -13.10 1.88 19.20
CA ASN A 325 -14.06 2.82 19.79
C ASN A 325 -13.42 3.73 20.84
N ASP A 326 -12.41 3.24 21.55
CA ASP A 326 -11.64 4.04 22.51
C ASP A 326 -10.82 5.11 21.77
N ALA A 327 -10.18 4.77 20.65
CA ALA A 327 -9.54 5.75 19.76
C ALA A 327 -10.55 6.77 19.20
N LEU A 328 -11.71 6.35 18.70
CA LEU A 328 -12.76 7.27 18.24
C LEU A 328 -13.18 8.25 19.35
N THR A 329 -13.37 7.75 20.57
CA THR A 329 -13.72 8.57 21.72
C THR A 329 -12.61 9.57 22.07
N LEU A 330 -11.35 9.14 22.03
CA LEU A 330 -10.17 9.98 22.30
C LEU A 330 -10.09 11.15 21.32
N TYR A 331 -10.46 10.92 20.06
CA TYR A 331 -10.45 11.91 18.98
C TYR A 331 -11.76 12.68 18.81
N GLY A 332 -12.64 12.64 19.83
CA GLY A 332 -13.78 13.54 19.94
C GLY A 332 -15.10 13.02 19.36
N GLU A 333 -15.14 11.78 18.87
CA GLU A 333 -16.33 11.13 18.29
C GLU A 333 -17.23 10.54 19.40
N THR A 334 -17.68 11.40 20.34
CA THR A 334 -18.48 10.95 21.49
C THR A 334 -19.87 10.49 21.06
N GLY A 335 -20.21 9.22 21.35
CA GLY A 335 -21.51 8.63 20.99
C GLY A 335 -21.59 8.15 19.53
N PHE A 336 -20.44 8.04 18.89
CA PHE A 336 -20.23 7.50 17.55
C PHE A 336 -19.27 6.31 17.66
N ASP A 337 -19.62 5.18 17.04
CA ASP A 337 -18.83 3.94 17.15
C ASP A 337 -18.37 3.43 15.77
N LEU A 338 -17.59 2.35 15.76
CA LEU A 338 -17.05 1.74 14.55
C LEU A 338 -18.13 1.38 13.51
N TYR A 339 -19.36 1.03 13.91
CA TYR A 339 -20.41 0.73 12.93
C TYR A 339 -20.95 1.99 12.24
N ASP A 340 -20.98 3.11 12.95
CA ASP A 340 -21.30 4.41 12.36
C ASP A 340 -20.17 4.86 11.43
N LEU A 341 -18.92 4.60 11.80
CA LEU A 341 -17.75 4.86 10.97
C LEU A 341 -17.78 4.03 9.68
N ILE A 342 -18.12 2.74 9.75
CA ILE A 342 -18.26 1.88 8.57
C ILE A 342 -19.40 2.38 7.65
N LEU A 343 -20.48 2.93 8.20
CA LEU A 343 -21.54 3.56 7.39
C LEU A 343 -21.02 4.80 6.66
N ASP A 344 -20.23 5.64 7.32
CA ASP A 344 -19.61 6.80 6.68
C ASP A 344 -18.59 6.39 5.61
N TRP A 345 -17.76 5.38 5.89
CA TRP A 345 -16.82 4.81 4.91
C TRP A 345 -17.54 4.21 3.70
N ALA A 346 -18.67 3.52 3.91
CA ALA A 346 -19.51 3.05 2.82
C ALA A 346 -20.09 4.21 2.00
N ALA A 347 -20.53 5.29 2.66
CA ALA A 347 -20.96 6.50 1.95
C ALA A 347 -19.81 7.15 1.16
N ALA A 348 -18.61 7.24 1.73
CA ALA A 348 -17.42 7.74 1.05
C ALA A 348 -17.07 6.89 -0.19
N SER A 349 -17.18 5.56 -0.05
CA SER A 349 -16.97 4.61 -1.15
C SER A 349 -17.99 4.74 -2.28
N LEU A 350 -19.22 5.16 -1.97
CA LEU A 350 -20.27 5.41 -2.97
C LEU A 350 -20.13 6.78 -3.65
N LEU A 351 -19.84 7.82 -2.87
CA LEU A 351 -19.89 9.21 -3.31
C LEU A 351 -18.56 9.66 -3.92
N ASN A 352 -17.46 9.37 -3.21
CA ASN A 352 -16.10 9.81 -3.48
C ASN A 352 -16.02 11.28 -3.93
N ASP A 353 -16.64 12.19 -3.17
CA ASP A 353 -16.75 13.61 -3.51
C ASP A 353 -16.31 14.48 -2.32
N PRO A 354 -15.17 15.17 -2.41
CA PRO A 354 -14.61 15.92 -1.29
C PRO A 354 -15.42 17.18 -0.94
N SER A 355 -16.40 17.54 -1.75
CA SER A 355 -17.32 18.65 -1.44
C SER A 355 -18.44 18.26 -0.47
N ILE A 356 -18.61 16.97 -0.18
CA ILE A 356 -19.69 16.44 0.65
C ILE A 356 -19.17 16.09 2.05
N GLY A 357 -19.89 16.57 3.07
CA GLY A 357 -19.53 16.39 4.48
C GLY A 357 -18.53 17.45 4.97
N SER A 358 -18.45 17.64 6.29
CA SER A 358 -17.39 18.45 6.88
C SER A 358 -16.04 17.78 6.61
N GLU A 359 -15.02 18.59 6.27
CA GLU A 359 -13.64 18.13 6.11
C GLU A 359 -13.47 17.00 5.08
N SER A 360 -14.35 16.93 4.08
CA SER A 360 -14.31 15.91 3.01
C SER A 360 -14.62 14.48 3.48
N ARG A 361 -15.42 14.33 4.54
CA ARG A 361 -15.81 13.03 5.14
C ARG A 361 -16.19 11.93 4.15
N TYR A 362 -16.78 12.29 3.01
CA TYR A 362 -17.29 11.33 2.03
C TYR A 362 -16.43 11.20 0.76
N ALA A 363 -15.11 11.32 0.92
CA ALA A 363 -14.14 11.15 -0.17
C ALA A 363 -12.87 10.44 0.27
N TYR A 364 -12.15 9.87 -0.69
CA TYR A 364 -10.76 9.46 -0.56
C TYR A 364 -9.87 10.60 -1.06
N LEU A 365 -9.13 11.23 -0.16
CA LEU A 365 -8.19 12.30 -0.51
C LEU A 365 -6.88 11.72 -1.06
N THR A 366 -6.40 10.63 -0.48
CA THR A 366 -5.18 9.96 -0.92
C THR A 366 -5.38 9.23 -2.25
N LEU A 367 -6.45 8.43 -2.35
CA LEU A 367 -6.69 7.60 -3.55
C LEU A 367 -7.46 8.33 -4.65
N GLY A 368 -8.25 9.36 -4.32
CA GLY A 368 -9.00 10.18 -5.28
C GLY A 368 -9.86 9.34 -6.24
N ASP A 369 -9.86 9.73 -7.51
CA ASP A 369 -10.64 9.10 -8.59
C ASP A 369 -10.21 7.66 -8.91
N ALA A 370 -9.14 7.14 -8.30
CA ALA A 370 -8.72 5.76 -8.48
C ALA A 370 -9.65 4.76 -7.78
N VAL A 371 -10.47 5.22 -6.82
CA VAL A 371 -11.55 4.45 -6.21
C VAL A 371 -12.77 4.44 -7.12
N ILE A 372 -13.20 3.24 -7.50
CA ILE A 372 -14.34 3.02 -8.37
C ILE A 372 -15.58 2.77 -7.52
N ALA A 373 -16.55 3.68 -7.62
CA ALA A 373 -17.79 3.59 -6.85
C ALA A 373 -18.56 2.28 -7.12
N PRO A 374 -19.15 1.66 -6.09
CA PRO A 374 -20.03 0.51 -6.24
C PRO A 374 -21.31 0.87 -6.97
N ASN A 375 -21.98 -0.13 -7.56
CA ASN A 375 -23.31 0.03 -8.15
C ASN A 375 -24.38 -0.36 -7.12
N PRO A 376 -25.28 0.56 -6.72
CA PRO A 376 -26.42 0.21 -5.87
C PRO A 376 -27.34 -0.83 -6.49
N THR A 377 -27.93 -1.67 -5.65
CA THR A 377 -28.98 -2.59 -6.06
C THR A 377 -30.29 -1.82 -6.24
N ALA A 378 -30.88 -1.85 -7.43
CA ALA A 378 -32.18 -1.21 -7.67
C ALA A 378 -33.27 -1.85 -6.79
N GLY A 379 -33.90 -1.01 -5.97
CA GLY A 379 -35.02 -1.35 -5.11
C GLY A 379 -36.37 -1.20 -5.82
N THR A 380 -37.43 -1.73 -5.20
CA THR A 380 -38.81 -1.53 -5.63
C THR A 380 -39.66 -1.18 -4.42
N LEU A 381 -40.34 -0.03 -4.47
CA LEU A 381 -41.19 0.43 -3.38
C LEU A 381 -42.30 -0.59 -3.07
N GLY A 382 -42.64 -0.74 -1.79
CA GLY A 382 -43.60 -1.71 -1.27
C GLY A 382 -43.18 -3.18 -1.41
N THR A 383 -41.95 -3.44 -1.84
CA THR A 383 -41.40 -4.81 -1.91
C THR A 383 -40.51 -5.07 -0.70
N HIS A 384 -40.81 -6.16 0.00
CA HIS A 384 -40.00 -6.61 1.12
C HIS A 384 -38.66 -7.18 0.61
N VAL A 385 -37.57 -6.65 1.16
CA VAL A 385 -36.19 -7.10 0.94
C VAL A 385 -35.78 -7.95 2.13
N ALA A 386 -35.38 -9.19 1.87
CA ALA A 386 -34.81 -10.10 2.87
C ALA A 386 -33.45 -10.61 2.37
N VAL A 387 -32.37 -10.22 3.04
CA VAL A 387 -30.99 -10.52 2.62
C VAL A 387 -30.17 -11.12 3.77
N SER A 388 -29.54 -12.27 3.51
CA SER A 388 -28.58 -12.84 4.45
C SER A 388 -27.26 -12.10 4.31
N MET A 389 -26.80 -11.50 5.41
CA MET A 389 -25.58 -10.69 5.46
C MET A 389 -24.73 -11.15 6.65
N PRO A 390 -23.40 -11.28 6.51
CA PRO A 390 -22.51 -11.42 7.66
C PRO A 390 -22.55 -10.17 8.56
N LEU A 391 -22.13 -10.32 9.82
CA LEU A 391 -21.98 -9.18 10.74
C LEU A 391 -21.02 -8.13 10.14
N ALA A 392 -21.26 -6.84 10.37
CA ALA A 392 -20.44 -5.73 9.88
C ALA A 392 -20.27 -5.65 8.35
N THR A 393 -21.14 -6.32 7.57
CA THR A 393 -21.25 -6.09 6.13
C THR A 393 -22.30 -5.05 5.82
N TYR A 394 -22.19 -4.42 4.64
CA TYR A 394 -23.12 -3.39 4.19
C TYR A 394 -23.57 -3.57 2.74
N LYS A 395 -24.76 -3.08 2.40
CA LYS A 395 -25.26 -3.07 1.01
C LYS A 395 -25.93 -1.75 0.66
N TYR A 396 -25.90 -1.43 -0.62
CA TYR A 396 -26.53 -0.26 -1.20
C TYR A 396 -27.83 -0.66 -1.91
N TYR A 397 -28.92 0.00 -1.57
CA TYR A 397 -30.22 -0.13 -2.25
C TYR A 397 -30.70 1.23 -2.73
N GLU A 398 -30.91 1.37 -4.04
CA GLU A 398 -31.34 2.64 -4.64
C GLU A 398 -32.81 2.59 -5.07
N TYR A 399 -33.57 3.62 -4.73
CA TYR A 399 -34.99 3.76 -5.04
C TYR A 399 -35.23 5.12 -5.70
N ASP A 400 -35.83 5.11 -6.88
CA ASP A 400 -36.35 6.32 -7.51
C ASP A 400 -37.57 6.83 -6.73
N VAL A 401 -37.60 8.13 -6.46
CA VAL A 401 -38.65 8.77 -5.66
C VAL A 401 -39.09 10.10 -6.27
N LEU A 402 -40.37 10.45 -6.04
CA LEU A 402 -40.91 11.72 -6.47
C LEU A 402 -40.81 12.75 -5.34
N ALA A 403 -40.89 14.03 -5.71
CA ALA A 403 -40.94 15.14 -4.77
C ALA A 403 -42.09 15.03 -3.74
N ASN A 404 -41.85 15.58 -2.54
CA ASN A 404 -42.85 15.76 -1.46
C ASN A 404 -43.62 14.49 -1.04
N GLN A 405 -42.90 13.38 -0.92
CA GLN A 405 -43.36 12.06 -0.55
C GLN A 405 -42.80 11.66 0.82
N GLU A 406 -43.64 11.07 1.68
CA GLU A 406 -43.15 10.45 2.92
C GLU A 406 -42.90 8.96 2.66
N ILE A 407 -41.66 8.51 2.87
CA ILE A 407 -41.25 7.12 2.77
C ILE A 407 -41.23 6.53 4.18
N VAL A 408 -41.87 5.37 4.32
CA VAL A 408 -41.81 4.57 5.55
C VAL A 408 -40.92 3.38 5.31
N ILE A 409 -40.01 3.10 6.24
CA ILE A 409 -39.13 1.95 6.22
C ILE A 409 -39.53 1.05 7.37
N THR A 410 -40.04 -0.12 7.07
CA THR A 410 -40.47 -1.10 8.09
C THR A 410 -39.39 -2.18 8.23
N TYR A 411 -38.98 -2.50 9.46
CA TYR A 411 -37.95 -3.50 9.74
C TYR A 411 -38.53 -4.79 10.33
N ASP A 412 -37.96 -5.94 9.98
CA ASP A 412 -38.29 -7.22 10.62
C ASP A 412 -37.73 -7.30 12.05
N ASN A 413 -36.48 -6.87 12.22
CA ASN A 413 -35.80 -6.73 13.51
C ASN A 413 -34.91 -5.48 13.47
N PRO A 414 -35.31 -4.37 14.11
CA PRO A 414 -34.60 -3.10 14.00
C PRO A 414 -33.23 -3.12 14.69
N ASP A 415 -33.04 -3.98 15.71
CA ASP A 415 -31.79 -4.04 16.47
C ASP A 415 -30.62 -4.65 15.65
N ASP A 416 -30.93 -5.36 14.57
CA ASP A 416 -29.92 -6.02 13.72
C ASP A 416 -29.31 -5.09 12.66
N VAL A 417 -29.85 -3.88 12.49
CA VAL A 417 -29.61 -3.02 11.32
C VAL A 417 -29.29 -1.59 11.73
N ARG A 418 -28.30 -0.98 11.07
CA ARG A 418 -28.20 0.49 10.97
C ARG A 418 -28.31 0.91 9.51
N MET A 419 -28.80 2.12 9.29
CA MET A 419 -29.05 2.61 7.94
C MET A 419 -28.71 4.08 7.80
N LEU A 420 -28.02 4.42 6.71
CA LEU A 420 -27.78 5.78 6.26
C LEU A 420 -28.49 5.98 4.92
N ALA A 421 -29.30 7.03 4.81
CA ALA A 421 -30.01 7.38 3.60
C ALA A 421 -29.31 8.55 2.90
N ILE A 422 -29.07 8.42 1.60
CA ILE A 422 -28.42 9.42 0.76
C ILE A 422 -29.40 9.79 -0.35
N PHE A 423 -29.87 11.03 -0.34
CA PHE A 423 -30.69 11.55 -1.45
C PHE A 423 -29.80 12.21 -2.49
N ARG A 424 -30.09 11.95 -3.77
CA ARG A 424 -29.44 12.60 -4.92
C ARG A 424 -30.52 13.10 -5.89
N GLY A 425 -30.54 14.39 -6.18
CA GLY A 425 -31.49 14.99 -7.12
C GLY A 425 -31.22 16.48 -7.34
N GLU A 426 -31.40 16.96 -8.57
CA GLU A 426 -31.19 18.37 -8.96
C GLU A 426 -29.81 18.94 -8.56
N GLY A 427 -28.77 18.11 -8.56
CA GLY A 427 -27.41 18.49 -8.16
C GLY A 427 -27.22 18.67 -6.65
N VAL A 428 -28.20 18.27 -5.83
CA VAL A 428 -28.12 18.26 -4.37
C VAL A 428 -27.86 16.83 -3.89
N VAL A 429 -26.94 16.70 -2.94
CA VAL A 429 -26.74 15.48 -2.14
C VAL A 429 -27.10 15.78 -0.69
N GLN A 430 -27.94 14.94 -0.10
CA GLN A 430 -28.35 15.06 1.29
C GLN A 430 -28.13 13.74 2.03
N MET A 431 -27.42 13.82 3.16
CA MET A 431 -27.13 12.69 4.05
C MET A 431 -28.12 12.71 5.23
N LEU A 432 -28.82 11.60 5.46
CA LEU A 432 -29.78 11.43 6.55
C LEU A 432 -29.53 10.11 7.30
N PRO A 433 -29.03 10.15 8.54
CA PRO A 433 -29.08 9.00 9.43
C PRO A 433 -30.53 8.56 9.65
N VAL A 434 -30.79 7.26 9.53
CA VAL A 434 -32.16 6.73 9.66
C VAL A 434 -32.42 6.31 11.10
N ALA A 435 -33.24 7.08 11.80
CA ALA A 435 -33.66 6.78 13.17
C ALA A 435 -34.86 5.81 13.17
N ILE A 436 -34.72 4.69 13.88
CA ILE A 436 -35.78 3.68 14.00
C ILE A 436 -36.58 3.91 15.29
N ILE A 437 -37.90 4.08 15.17
CA ILE A 437 -38.82 4.28 16.27
C ILE A 437 -39.97 3.28 16.16
N GLY A 438 -40.06 2.36 17.12
CA GLY A 438 -41.16 1.38 17.15
C GLY A 438 -41.13 0.35 16.01
N GLY A 439 -39.96 0.11 15.39
CA GLY A 439 -39.78 -0.82 14.27
C GLY A 439 -39.93 -0.19 12.89
N GLU A 440 -40.13 1.12 12.82
CA GLU A 440 -40.26 1.88 11.57
C GLU A 440 -39.33 3.09 11.56
N ALA A 441 -38.95 3.55 10.37
CA ALA A 441 -38.33 4.84 10.16
C ALA A 441 -39.09 5.63 9.10
N HIS A 442 -39.13 6.95 9.23
CA HIS A 442 -39.93 7.84 8.39
C HIS A 442 -39.03 8.92 7.81
N LEU A 443 -39.02 9.08 6.49
CA LEU A 443 -38.21 10.06 5.77
C LEU A 443 -39.08 10.83 4.79
N THR A 444 -38.96 12.15 4.76
CA THR A 444 -39.63 12.99 3.76
C THR A 444 -38.68 13.26 2.61
N THR A 445 -39.10 13.01 1.37
CA THR A 445 -38.35 13.39 0.18
C THR A 445 -38.32 14.92 0.06
N PRO A 446 -37.26 15.50 -0.53
CA PRO A 446 -37.21 16.91 -0.87
C PRO A 446 -38.32 17.37 -1.83
N GLU A 447 -38.34 18.68 -2.11
CA GLU A 447 -39.32 19.33 -3.01
C GLU A 447 -39.11 19.01 -4.50
N TRP A 448 -38.15 18.13 -4.84
CA TRP A 448 -37.83 17.72 -6.21
C TRP A 448 -37.62 16.20 -6.30
N ASP A 449 -37.76 15.67 -7.52
CA ASP A 449 -37.56 14.25 -7.81
C ASP A 449 -36.08 13.87 -7.68
N GLY A 450 -35.81 12.58 -7.44
CA GLY A 450 -34.44 12.07 -7.30
C GLY A 450 -34.39 10.59 -6.95
N SER A 451 -33.26 10.17 -6.39
CA SER A 451 -33.10 8.82 -5.85
C SER A 451 -32.68 8.86 -4.39
N TRP A 452 -33.21 7.91 -3.60
CA TRP A 452 -32.65 7.56 -2.30
C TRP A 452 -31.75 6.33 -2.46
N THR A 453 -30.50 6.43 -2.04
CA THR A 453 -29.66 5.27 -1.78
C THR A 453 -29.61 5.01 -0.28
N PHE A 454 -30.07 3.83 0.12
CA PHE A 454 -29.96 3.33 1.49
C PHE A 454 -28.73 2.44 1.61
N ILE A 455 -27.82 2.83 2.51
CA ILE A 455 -26.72 1.98 2.96
C ILE A 455 -27.21 1.23 4.18
N VAL A 456 -27.25 -0.10 4.09
CA VAL A 456 -27.78 -0.98 5.12
C VAL A 456 -26.62 -1.79 5.68
N ILE A 457 -26.25 -1.57 6.93
CA ILE A 457 -25.23 -2.36 7.64
C ILE A 457 -25.90 -3.33 8.59
N ARG A 458 -25.30 -4.51 8.72
CA ARG A 458 -25.68 -5.48 9.75
C ARG A 458 -24.86 -5.26 11.01
N ALA A 459 -25.45 -4.69 12.04
CA ALA A 459 -24.73 -4.25 13.23
C ALA A 459 -24.66 -5.30 14.34
N VAL A 460 -25.62 -6.24 14.43
CA VAL A 460 -25.69 -7.23 15.53
C VAL A 460 -26.12 -8.63 15.05
N GLY A 461 -25.71 -9.66 15.79
CA GLY A 461 -26.26 -11.02 15.73
C GLY A 461 -25.86 -11.86 14.51
N THR A 462 -26.59 -12.95 14.24
CA THR A 462 -26.49 -13.76 13.00
C THR A 462 -27.86 -13.94 12.34
N GLY A 463 -27.95 -13.85 11.00
CA GLY A 463 -29.24 -14.04 10.29
C GLY A 463 -29.49 -13.10 9.09
N THR A 464 -30.78 -13.02 8.72
CA THR A 464 -31.29 -12.24 7.58
C THR A 464 -31.70 -10.85 8.05
N VAL A 465 -31.24 -9.82 7.34
CA VAL A 465 -31.76 -8.46 7.44
C VAL A 465 -33.00 -8.35 6.57
N GLY A 466 -34.12 -7.92 7.16
CA GLY A 466 -35.40 -7.77 6.49
C GLY A 466 -35.95 -6.36 6.65
N PHE A 467 -36.29 -5.71 5.53
CA PHE A 467 -36.93 -4.39 5.53
C PHE A 467 -37.83 -4.18 4.32
N THR A 468 -38.74 -3.21 4.41
CA THR A 468 -39.58 -2.76 3.29
C THR A 468 -39.49 -1.25 3.21
N VAL A 469 -39.25 -0.70 2.01
CA VAL A 469 -39.37 0.73 1.74
C VAL A 469 -40.75 0.94 1.11
N ASP A 470 -41.70 1.41 1.91
CA ASP A 470 -43.10 1.47 1.56
C ASP A 470 -43.43 2.61 0.59
N THR A 471 -44.54 2.43 -0.13
CA THR A 471 -45.03 3.44 -1.08
C THR A 471 -45.40 4.73 -0.36
N PRO A 472 -45.07 5.90 -0.92
CA PRO A 472 -45.23 7.13 -0.19
C PRO A 472 -46.65 7.50 0.19
N VAL A 473 -46.82 8.01 1.40
CA VAL A 473 -48.08 8.61 1.85
C VAL A 473 -48.08 10.09 1.43
N THR A 474 -49.21 10.59 0.94
CA THR A 474 -49.34 12.05 0.69
C THR A 474 -49.28 12.74 2.06
N PRO A 475 -48.35 13.68 2.31
CA PRO A 475 -48.24 14.33 3.61
C PRO A 475 -49.56 15.02 3.97
N THR A 476 -50.06 14.73 5.18
CA THR A 476 -51.34 15.28 5.70
C THR A 476 -51.25 16.75 6.07
#